data_AF-A0A8J4T176-F1
#
_entry.id   AF-A0A8J4T176-F1
#
_cell.length_a   1.000
_cell.length_b   1.000
_cell.length_c   1.000
_cell.angle_alpha   90.00
_cell.angle_beta   90.00
_cell.angle_gamma   90.00
#
_symmetry.space_group_name_H-M   'P 1'
#
loop_
_entity.id
_entity.type
_entity.pdbx_description
1 polymer ?
#
loop_
_entity_poly.entity_id
_entity_poly.type
_entity_poly.pdbx_seq_one_letter_code
_entity_poly.pdbx_strand_id
1 'polypeptide(L)'
;MQDCGSFLSHSQGTFCVKIYQESTGWHSWIKITRRCGARTDYGLAWGCRYWFEPQGVYKEVCYCQDQDGCNYASRIHTSTPFLMFLVLILTRLLT
;
A
#
# COMPACT_ATOMS: atom_id res chain seq x y z
N MET A 1 2.91 3.86 9.66
CA MET A 1 3.91 4.33 8.68
C MET A 1 5.22 3.70 9.09
N GLN A 2 5.96 3.08 8.17
CA GLN A 2 7.24 2.44 8.52
C GLN A 2 8.36 3.41 8.17
N ASP A 3 9.18 3.70 9.17
CA ASP A 3 10.41 4.46 9.03
C ASP A 3 11.54 3.45 8.80
N CYS A 4 12.00 3.40 7.55
CA CYS A 4 13.04 2.47 7.13
C CYS A 4 14.37 3.19 6.89
N GLY A 5 14.35 4.51 6.65
CA GLY A 5 15.55 5.31 6.42
C GLY A 5 16.25 5.80 7.70
N SER A 6 15.54 5.84 8.84
CA SER A 6 16.09 6.40 10.07
C SER A 6 17.07 5.48 10.79
N PHE A 7 18.04 6.11 11.46
CA PHE A 7 18.98 5.47 12.39
C PHE A 7 18.29 4.88 13.64
N LEU A 8 17.04 5.28 13.90
CA LEU A 8 16.20 4.75 14.98
C LEU A 8 15.31 3.58 14.53
N SER A 9 15.39 3.15 13.26
CA SER A 9 14.55 2.07 12.75
C SER A 9 14.85 0.74 13.45
N HIS A 10 13.80 0.10 13.98
CA HIS A 10 13.91 -1.17 14.71
C HIS A 10 14.28 -2.35 13.79
N SER A 11 14.20 -2.16 12.47
CA SER A 11 14.56 -3.15 11.46
C SER A 11 15.52 -2.54 10.46
N GLN A 12 16.70 -3.15 10.32
CA GLN A 12 17.71 -2.71 9.36
C GLN A 12 17.18 -2.83 7.92
N GLY A 13 17.20 -1.72 7.18
CA GLY A 13 17.03 -1.73 5.73
C GLY A 13 16.41 -0.48 5.15
N THR A 14 16.95 -0.03 4.02
CA THR A 14 16.59 1.26 3.40
C THR A 14 15.32 1.24 2.57
N PHE A 15 14.79 0.06 2.23
CA PHE A 15 13.61 -0.06 1.37
C PHE A 15 12.34 -0.34 2.18
N CYS A 16 11.27 0.37 1.86
CA CYS A 16 9.93 0.00 2.28
C CYS A 16 9.39 -1.12 1.39
N VAL A 17 8.95 -2.22 1.99
CA VAL A 17 8.42 -3.40 1.28
C VAL A 17 6.94 -3.56 1.58
N LYS A 18 6.13 -3.79 0.55
CA LYS A 18 4.73 -4.24 0.67
C LYS A 18 4.58 -5.61 0.03
N ILE A 19 4.05 -6.55 0.79
CA ILE A 19 3.72 -7.90 0.32
C ILE A 19 2.20 -8.03 0.40
N TYR A 20 1.55 -8.16 -0.75
CA TYR A 20 0.14 -8.47 -0.89
C TYR A 20 0.00 -9.96 -1.21
N GLN A 21 -0.85 -10.65 -0.46
CA GLN A 21 -1.20 -12.04 -0.70
C GLN A 21 -2.71 -12.19 -0.70
N GLU A 22 -3.22 -12.89 -1.71
CA GLU A 22 -4.65 -13.15 -1.88
C GLU A 22 -4.87 -14.60 -2.26
N SER A 23 -5.67 -15.28 -1.46
CA SER A 23 -6.19 -16.61 -1.80
C SER A 23 -7.56 -16.45 -2.42
N THR A 24 -7.70 -16.87 -3.68
CA THR A 24 -8.97 -16.91 -4.40
C THR A 24 -9.61 -18.29 -4.20
N GLY A 25 -10.93 -18.33 -3.91
CA GLY A 25 -11.64 -19.59 -3.65
C GLY A 25 -12.59 -19.54 -2.45
N TRP A 26 -13.05 -20.71 -1.99
CA TRP A 26 -13.86 -20.83 -0.78
C TRP A 26 -12.98 -20.61 0.45
N HIS A 27 -13.38 -19.72 1.35
CA HIS A 27 -12.53 -19.16 2.42
C HIS A 27 -11.42 -18.22 1.92
N SER A 28 -11.75 -17.36 0.97
CA SER A 28 -10.84 -16.32 0.49
C SER A 28 -10.32 -15.45 1.63
N TRP A 29 -9.08 -15.02 1.48
CA TRP A 29 -8.44 -14.11 2.42
C TRP A 29 -7.44 -13.22 1.71
N ILE A 30 -7.25 -12.04 2.29
CA ILE A 30 -6.24 -11.07 1.87
C ILE A 30 -5.34 -10.78 3.06
N LYS A 31 -4.03 -10.87 2.85
CA LYS A 31 -3.01 -10.49 3.83
C LYS A 31 -2.08 -9.47 3.22
N ILE A 32 -1.95 -8.34 3.90
CA ILE A 32 -1.01 -7.28 3.52
C ILE A 32 0.05 -7.17 4.61
N THR A 33 1.29 -7.51 4.28
CA THR A 33 2.43 -7.35 5.17
C THR A 33 3.27 -6.17 4.70
N ARG A 34 3.56 -5.24 5.61
CA ARG A 34 4.50 -4.15 5.37
C ARG A 34 5.71 -4.36 6.26
N ARG A 35 6.90 -4.22 5.73
CA ARG A 35 8.15 -4.29 6.50
C ARG A 35 9.26 -3.50 5.82
N CYS A 36 10.33 -3.20 6.55
CA CYS A 36 11.57 -2.73 5.93
C CYS A 36 12.38 -3.91 5.36
N GLY A 37 13.19 -3.63 4.34
CA GLY A 37 14.11 -4.58 3.73
C GLY A 37 15.45 -3.92 3.42
N ALA A 38 16.55 -4.61 3.75
CA ALA A 38 17.90 -4.14 3.47
C ALA A 38 18.35 -4.39 2.02
N ARG A 39 17.71 -5.35 1.36
CA ARG A 39 17.93 -5.69 -0.04
C ARG A 39 16.59 -5.91 -0.72
N THR A 40 16.57 -5.66 -2.02
CA THR A 40 15.43 -5.96 -2.87
C THR A 40 15.58 -7.37 -3.41
N ASP A 41 14.49 -8.13 -3.42
CA ASP A 41 14.50 -9.43 -4.06
C ASP A 41 14.58 -9.21 -5.58
N TYR A 42 15.46 -9.94 -6.25
CA TYR A 42 15.64 -9.88 -7.71
C TYR A 42 16.07 -8.51 -8.26
N GLY A 43 16.67 -7.64 -7.44
CA GLY A 43 17.20 -6.34 -7.89
C GLY A 43 16.13 -5.28 -8.19
N LEU A 44 14.87 -5.51 -7.81
CA LEU A 44 13.77 -4.56 -8.02
C LEU A 44 13.80 -3.47 -6.95
N ALA A 45 14.51 -2.37 -7.20
CA ALA A 45 14.56 -1.24 -6.28
C ALA A 45 13.27 -0.41 -6.28
N TRP A 46 12.56 -0.36 -7.42
CA TRP A 46 11.38 0.46 -7.63
C TRP A 46 10.37 -0.29 -8.50
N GLY A 47 9.26 -0.70 -7.89
CA GLY A 47 8.18 -1.40 -8.59
C GLY A 47 7.73 -2.68 -7.89
N CYS A 48 6.82 -3.38 -8.56
CA CYS A 48 6.17 -4.57 -8.05
C CYS A 48 6.48 -5.77 -8.93
N ARG A 49 6.68 -6.92 -8.28
CA ARG A 49 6.67 -8.22 -8.96
C ARG A 49 5.53 -9.05 -8.41
N TYR A 50 4.81 -9.70 -9.32
CA TYR A 50 3.75 -10.62 -8.97
C TYR A 50 4.03 -12.03 -9.47
N TRP A 51 3.46 -13.01 -8.79
CA TRP A 51 3.44 -14.42 -9.18
C TRP A 51 2.32 -15.14 -8.43
N PHE A 52 2.00 -16.35 -8.88
CA PHE A 52 1.15 -17.27 -8.14
C PHE A 52 2.02 -18.30 -7.42
N GLU A 53 1.74 -18.52 -6.13
CA GLU A 53 2.34 -19.62 -5.39
C GLU A 53 1.69 -20.96 -5.84
N PRO A 54 2.35 -22.12 -5.67
CA PRO A 54 1.83 -23.41 -6.13
C PRO A 54 0.42 -23.75 -5.59
N GLN A 55 0.09 -23.27 -4.39
CA GLN A 55 -1.23 -23.37 -3.77
C GLN A 55 -2.31 -22.44 -4.37
N GLY A 56 -2.01 -21.68 -5.44
CA GLY A 56 -2.95 -20.78 -6.10
C GLY A 56 -3.10 -19.40 -5.44
N VAL A 57 -2.25 -19.06 -4.47
CA VAL A 57 -2.25 -17.75 -3.82
C VAL A 57 -1.57 -16.73 -4.73
N TYR A 58 -2.29 -15.67 -5.12
CA TYR A 58 -1.70 -14.52 -5.79
C TYR A 58 -0.80 -13.77 -4.81
N LYS A 59 0.42 -13.46 -5.23
CA LYS A 59 1.39 -12.74 -4.42
C LYS A 59 2.02 -11.61 -5.22
N GLU A 60 2.02 -10.42 -4.64
CA GLU A 60 2.68 -9.23 -5.18
C GLU A 60 3.64 -8.67 -4.12
N VAL A 61 4.87 -8.39 -4.51
CA VAL A 61 5.88 -7.75 -3.67
C VAL A 61 6.37 -6.48 -4.34
N CYS A 62 6.18 -5.36 -3.66
CA CYS A 62 6.57 -4.04 -4.12
C CYS A 62 7.63 -3.42 -3.21
N TYR A 63 8.56 -2.68 -3.82
CA TYR A 63 9.62 -1.93 -3.15
C TYR A 63 9.53 -0.45 -3.50
N CYS A 64 9.81 0.41 -2.53
CA CYS A 64 9.97 1.85 -2.70
C CYS A 64 10.96 2.41 -1.66
N GLN A 65 11.55 3.57 -1.94
CA GLN A 65 12.55 4.24 -1.09
C GLN A 65 12.44 5.78 -1.12
N ASP A 66 11.50 6.34 -1.86
CA ASP A 66 11.29 7.78 -2.03
C ASP A 66 11.05 8.52 -0.71
N GLN A 67 10.30 7.91 0.20
CA GLN A 67 10.01 8.46 1.53
C GLN A 67 9.57 7.36 2.49
N ASP A 68 9.67 7.62 3.79
CA ASP A 68 9.19 6.68 4.80
C ASP A 68 7.69 6.39 4.61
N GLY A 69 7.34 5.10 4.68
CA GLY A 69 5.97 4.65 4.48
C GLY A 69 5.41 4.84 3.07
N CYS A 70 6.25 5.01 2.05
CA CYS A 70 5.82 5.01 0.64
C CYS A 70 5.03 3.75 0.22
N ASN A 71 5.15 2.67 0.98
CA ASN A 71 4.42 1.41 0.78
C ASN A 71 2.96 1.43 1.31
N TYR A 72 2.47 2.61 1.71
CA TYR A 72 1.08 2.83 2.12
C TYR A 72 0.17 3.08 0.90
N ALA A 73 -1.13 2.79 1.03
CA ALA A 73 -2.07 3.11 -0.05
C ALA A 73 -2.31 4.62 -0.08
N SER A 74 -2.28 5.24 -1.26
CA SER A 74 -2.59 6.66 -1.42
C SER A 74 -3.90 6.99 -0.71
N ARG A 75 -3.89 7.94 0.23
CA ARG A 75 -5.14 8.41 0.84
C ARG A 75 -5.86 9.23 -0.22
N ILE A 76 -7.13 8.89 -0.49
CA ILE A 76 -7.99 9.75 -1.28
C ILE A 76 -8.16 11.04 -0.48
N HIS A 77 -7.59 12.12 -0.97
CA HIS A 77 -7.73 13.42 -0.32
C HIS A 77 -9.08 14.01 -0.75
N THR A 78 -10.12 13.78 0.04
CA THR A 78 -11.44 14.35 -0.25
C THR A 78 -11.37 15.85 -0.05
N SER A 79 -11.58 16.62 -1.13
CA SER A 79 -11.60 18.07 -1.04
C SER A 79 -12.88 18.52 -0.32
N THR A 80 -12.71 19.03 0.90
CA THR A 80 -13.78 19.60 1.74
C THR A 80 -14.67 20.62 1.01
N PRO A 81 -14.16 21.53 0.13
CA PRO A 81 -15.05 22.47 -0.56
C PRO A 81 -15.98 21.78 -1.58
N PHE A 82 -15.58 20.66 -2.17
CA PHE A 82 -16.41 19.93 -3.13
C PHE A 82 -17.63 19.28 -2.45
N LEU A 83 -17.42 18.71 -1.25
CA LEU A 83 -18.51 18.17 -0.43
C LEU A 83 -19.50 19.26 0.01
N MET A 84 -19.01 20.43 0.43
CA MET A 84 -19.88 21.54 0.81
C MET A 84 -20.71 22.06 -0.37
N PHE A 85 -20.11 22.16 -1.56
CA PHE A 85 -20.83 22.57 -2.77
C PHE A 85 -21.93 21.58 -3.16
N LEU A 86 -21.66 20.27 -3.07
CA LEU A 86 -22.63 19.22 -3.35
C LEU A 86 -23.83 19.28 -2.38
N VAL A 87 -23.55 19.48 -1.09
CA VAL A 87 -24.59 19.61 -0.05
C VAL A 87 -25.46 20.84 -0.32
N LEU A 88 -24.87 21.98 -0.68
CA LEU A 88 -25.61 23.20 -1.02
C LEU A 88 -26.54 22.99 -2.22
N ILE A 89 -26.06 22.35 -3.28
CA ILE A 89 -26.89 22.03 -4.46
C ILE A 89 -28.06 21.11 -4.08
N LEU A 90 -27.80 20.06 -3.30
CA LEU A 90 -28.84 19.13 -2.85
C LEU A 90 -29.89 19.82 -2.00
N THR A 91 -29.49 20.68 -1.06
CA THR A 91 -30.46 21.44 -0.24
C THR A 91 -31.33 22.38 -1.07
N ARG A 92 -30.81 22.91 -2.18
CA ARG A 92 -31.56 23.79 -3.11
C ARG A 92 -32.51 23.04 -4.04
N LEU A 93 -32.24 21.76 -4.35
CA LEU A 93 -33.10 20.92 -5.19
C LEU A 93 -34.27 20.28 -4.41
N LEU A 94 -34.16 20.20 -3.09
CA LEU A 94 -35.14 19.61 -2.18
C LEU A 94 -36.11 20.63 -1.56
N THR A 95 -35.92 21.93 -1.81
CA THR A 95 -36.83 23.05 -1.48
C THR A 95 -37.47 23.61 -2.72
#